data_AF-A0A7S2TX58-F1
#
_entry.id   AF-A0A7S2TX58-F1
#
_cell.length_a   1.000
_cell.length_b   1.000
_cell.length_c   1.000
_cell.angle_alpha   90.00
_cell.angle_beta   90.00
_cell.angle_gamma   90.00
#
_symmetry.space_group_name_H-M   'P 1'
#
loop_
_entity.id
_entity.type
_entity.pdbx_description
1 polymer ?
#
loop_
_entity_poly.entity_id
_entity_poly.type
_entity_poly.pdbx_seq_one_letter_code
_entity_poly.pdbx_strand_id
1 'polypeptide(L)'
;NTAFYMFGDNYDTWLETLLEDYDQVYLGHDDQALSFGIGGHLSGVPFHIHGGGFSEVLYGCKRWFLYPEGVTPEFLPDETALTWVAKRAHAGEDEDARDARLLECTIRPGEVRDADACGLWID
;
A
#
# COMPACT_ATOMS: atom_id res chain seq x y z
N ASN A 1 -14.48 -6.73 13.55
CA ASN A 1 -14.69 -6.02 12.28
C ASN A 1 -13.71 -6.62 11.28
N THR A 2 -14.18 -7.42 10.33
CA THR A 2 -13.34 -7.98 9.26
C THR A 2 -13.40 -7.03 8.07
N ALA A 3 -12.29 -6.38 7.76
CA ALA A 3 -12.18 -5.57 6.55
C ALA A 3 -11.95 -6.51 5.37
N PHE A 4 -12.90 -6.56 4.43
CA PHE A 4 -12.73 -7.30 3.19
C PHE A 4 -11.84 -6.47 2.24
N TYR A 5 -10.89 -7.14 1.59
CA TYR A 5 -10.00 -6.53 0.61
C TYR A 5 -9.94 -7.44 -0.62
N MET A 6 -10.43 -6.95 -1.75
CA MET A 6 -10.28 -7.62 -3.04
C MET A 6 -8.98 -7.13 -3.66
N PHE A 7 -8.06 -8.04 -3.98
CA PHE A 7 -6.73 -7.69 -4.50
C PHE A 7 -6.11 -8.85 -5.28
N GLY A 8 -5.22 -8.54 -6.23
CA GLY A 8 -4.48 -9.51 -7.03
C GLY A 8 -4.99 -9.65 -8.46
N ASP A 9 -4.60 -10.75 -9.12
CA ASP A 9 -4.90 -11.10 -10.52
C ASP A 9 -6.38 -11.50 -10.70
N ASN A 10 -7.29 -10.56 -10.44
CA ASN A 10 -8.73 -10.75 -10.59
C ASN A 10 -9.20 -10.32 -11.99
N TYR A 11 -8.56 -10.87 -13.03
CA TYR A 11 -8.88 -10.59 -14.44
C TYR A 11 -10.17 -11.27 -14.89
N ASP A 12 -11.29 -10.91 -14.27
CA ASP A 12 -12.60 -11.18 -14.84
C ASP A 12 -12.93 -10.11 -15.91
N THR A 13 -13.79 -10.46 -16.86
CA THR A 13 -14.25 -9.59 -17.96
C THR A 13 -14.71 -8.19 -17.55
N TRP A 14 -15.13 -7.97 -16.30
CA TRP A 14 -15.54 -6.64 -15.83
C TRP A 14 -14.33 -5.72 -15.56
N LEU A 15 -13.20 -6.28 -15.12
CA LEU A 15 -11.99 -5.51 -14.87
C LEU A 15 -11.35 -5.10 -16.20
N GLU A 16 -11.40 -5.98 -17.21
CA GLU A 16 -10.98 -5.66 -18.58
C GLU A 16 -11.72 -4.42 -19.12
N THR A 17 -13.07 -4.41 -19.02
CA THR A 17 -13.87 -3.23 -19.43
C THR A 17 -13.52 -1.97 -18.65
N LEU A 18 -13.24 -2.08 -17.34
CA LEU A 18 -12.82 -0.92 -16.55
C LEU A 18 -11.45 -0.37 -17.01
N LEU A 19 -10.54 -1.27 -17.39
CA LEU A 19 -9.20 -0.90 -17.83
C LEU A 19 -9.17 -0.33 -19.27
N GLU A 20 -10.18 -0.58 -20.10
CA GLU A 20 -10.30 0.01 -21.44
C GLU A 20 -10.34 1.55 -21.39
N ASP A 21 -10.98 2.12 -20.37
CA ASP A 21 -11.10 3.57 -20.17
C ASP A 21 -10.00 4.16 -19.27
N TYR A 22 -9.14 3.31 -18.69
CA TYR A 22 -8.09 3.74 -17.78
C TYR A 22 -6.83 4.16 -18.54
N ASP A 23 -6.43 5.42 -18.37
CA ASP A 23 -5.17 5.94 -18.89
C ASP A 23 -4.02 5.61 -17.93
N GLN A 24 -3.31 4.51 -18.22
CA GLN A 24 -2.22 4.03 -17.37
C GLN A 24 -1.08 5.04 -17.28
N VAL A 25 -0.67 5.33 -16.05
CA VAL A 25 0.47 6.20 -15.79
C VAL A 25 1.76 5.52 -16.24
N TYR A 26 2.46 6.11 -17.21
CA TYR A 26 3.76 5.63 -17.67
C TYR A 26 4.90 6.24 -16.86
N LEU A 27 5.57 5.41 -16.05
CA LEU A 27 6.72 5.82 -15.24
C LEU A 27 8.08 5.45 -15.87
N GLY A 28 8.13 5.11 -17.17
CA GLY A 28 9.39 4.78 -17.85
C GLY A 28 9.84 3.32 -17.73
N HIS A 29 8.90 2.42 -17.44
CA HIS A 29 9.14 0.98 -17.35
C HIS A 29 8.19 0.22 -18.28
N ASP A 30 8.73 -0.64 -19.14
CA ASP A 30 7.99 -1.31 -20.20
C ASP A 30 7.35 -2.65 -19.76
N ASP A 31 7.86 -3.28 -18.68
CA ASP A 31 7.33 -4.53 -18.12
C ASP A 31 6.67 -4.27 -16.76
N GLN A 32 5.35 -4.02 -16.76
CA GLN A 32 4.57 -3.77 -15.53
C GLN A 32 3.51 -4.86 -15.36
N ALA A 33 3.53 -5.54 -14.22
CA ALA A 33 2.43 -6.39 -13.79
C ALA A 33 1.36 -5.52 -13.14
N LEU A 34 0.18 -5.43 -13.75
CA LEU A 34 -0.93 -4.66 -13.21
C LEU A 34 -1.63 -5.44 -12.11
N SER A 35 -2.05 -4.74 -11.06
CA SER A 35 -2.94 -5.30 -10.06
C SER A 35 -4.02 -4.28 -9.73
N PHE A 36 -5.21 -4.78 -9.44
CA PHE A 36 -6.35 -3.95 -9.08
C PHE A 36 -6.88 -4.37 -7.71
N GLY A 37 -7.30 -3.39 -6.92
CA GLY A 37 -7.83 -3.65 -5.60
C GLY A 37 -8.98 -2.74 -5.19
N ILE A 38 -9.95 -3.33 -4.50
CA ILE A 38 -11.06 -2.61 -3.87
C ILE A 38 -11.06 -2.97 -2.38
N GLY A 39 -10.97 -1.95 -1.56
CA GLY A 39 -10.96 -2.03 -0.11
C GLY A 39 -12.08 -1.23 0.53
N GLY A 40 -12.55 -1.71 1.68
CA GLY A 40 -13.38 -0.91 2.58
C GLY A 40 -12.52 0.00 3.47
N HIS A 41 -13.12 0.94 4.18
CA HIS A 41 -12.39 1.74 5.15
C HIS A 41 -11.66 0.83 6.17
N LEU A 42 -10.37 1.11 6.42
CA LEU A 42 -9.45 0.35 7.28
C LEU A 42 -9.06 -1.04 6.76
N SER A 43 -9.35 -1.39 5.51
CA SER A 43 -8.66 -2.52 4.86
C SER A 43 -7.27 -2.13 4.43
N GLY A 44 -6.42 -3.11 4.15
CA GLY A 44 -5.05 -2.86 3.74
C GLY A 44 -4.26 -4.14 3.59
N VAL A 45 -3.04 -4.01 3.09
CA VAL A 45 -2.11 -5.15 2.99
C VAL A 45 -1.14 -5.08 4.17
N PRO A 46 -0.89 -6.19 4.88
CA PRO A 46 0.11 -6.29 5.94
C PRO A 46 1.49 -5.77 5.54
N PHE A 47 2.36 -5.54 6.53
CA PHE A 47 3.75 -5.20 6.28
C PHE A 47 4.44 -6.31 5.47
N HIS A 48 5.07 -5.92 4.36
CA HIS A 48 5.80 -6.84 3.49
C HIS A 48 6.87 -6.10 2.69
N ILE A 49 7.79 -6.87 2.11
CA ILE A 49 8.81 -6.36 1.20
C ILE A 49 8.22 -6.44 -0.21
N HIS A 50 8.22 -5.31 -0.92
CA HIS A 50 7.86 -5.24 -2.34
C HIS A 50 9.13 -5.07 -3.19
N GLY A 51 9.06 -5.52 -4.45
CA GLY A 51 9.96 -4.98 -5.47
C GLY A 51 9.40 -3.66 -6.01
N GLY A 52 10.07 -3.08 -6.98
CA GLY A 52 9.65 -1.81 -7.58
C GLY A 52 8.25 -1.85 -8.14
N GLY A 53 7.48 -0.81 -7.81
CA GLY A 53 6.12 -0.64 -8.28
C GLY A 53 5.57 0.72 -7.91
N PHE A 54 4.41 1.05 -8.47
CA PHE A 54 3.69 2.25 -8.12
C PHE A 54 2.25 1.95 -7.72
N SER A 55 1.68 2.87 -6.95
CA SER A 55 0.28 2.83 -6.55
C SER A 55 -0.40 4.13 -6.91
N GLU A 56 -1.52 4.01 -7.62
CA GLU A 56 -2.48 5.09 -7.87
C GLU A 56 -3.77 4.80 -7.09
N VAL A 57 -4.40 5.87 -6.60
CA VAL A 57 -5.75 5.81 -6.04
C VAL A 57 -6.73 6.41 -7.04
N LEU A 58 -7.76 5.65 -7.41
CA LEU A 58 -8.86 6.15 -8.25
C LEU A 58 -10.00 6.74 -7.40
N TYR A 59 -10.24 6.17 -6.22
CA TYR A 59 -11.28 6.62 -5.29
C TYR A 59 -10.83 6.44 -3.82
N GLY A 60 -11.24 7.36 -2.95
CA GLY A 60 -10.87 7.35 -1.54
C GLY A 60 -9.46 7.90 -1.30
N CYS A 61 -8.71 7.27 -0.40
CA CYS A 61 -7.29 7.55 -0.18
C CYS A 61 -6.60 6.30 0.37
N LYS A 62 -5.28 6.23 0.23
CA LYS A 62 -4.46 5.19 0.88
C LYS A 62 -3.37 5.84 1.71
N ARG A 63 -3.24 5.44 2.97
CA ARG A 63 -2.10 5.83 3.81
C ARG A 63 -1.04 4.74 3.73
N TRP A 64 0.18 5.16 3.41
CA TRP A 64 1.35 4.32 3.26
C TRP A 64 2.35 4.55 4.38
N PHE A 65 2.98 3.47 4.81
CA PHE A 65 4.07 3.45 5.78
C PHE A 65 5.22 2.65 5.16
N LEU A 66 6.37 3.30 4.96
CA LEU A 66 7.48 2.78 4.17
C LEU A 66 8.79 2.92 4.94
N TYR A 67 9.65 1.91 4.85
CA TYR A 67 11.05 2.02 5.18
C TYR A 67 11.88 2.23 3.92
N PRO A 68 12.89 3.12 3.96
CA PRO A 68 13.83 3.29 2.87
C PRO A 68 14.54 1.99 2.51
N GLU A 69 15.01 1.90 1.26
CA GLU A 69 15.89 0.82 0.84
C GLU A 69 17.10 0.64 1.77
N GLY A 70 17.53 -0.61 1.94
CA GLY A 70 18.63 -0.96 2.84
C GLY A 70 18.26 -0.93 4.33
N VAL A 71 17.03 -0.54 4.68
CA VAL A 71 16.49 -0.68 6.02
C VAL A 71 15.54 -1.87 6.07
N THR A 72 15.95 -2.92 6.79
CA THR A 72 15.07 -4.05 7.08
C THR A 72 14.38 -3.83 8.43
N PRO A 73 13.09 -3.48 8.46
CA PRO A 73 12.36 -3.39 9.71
C PRO A 73 12.07 -4.77 10.29
N GLU A 74 11.89 -4.83 11.61
CA GLU A 74 11.26 -5.98 12.25
C GLU A 74 9.74 -5.80 12.17
N PHE A 75 9.04 -6.79 11.62
CA PHE A 75 7.58 -6.81 11.59
C PHE A 75 7.07 -8.24 11.77
N LEU A 76 5.82 -8.36 12.21
CA LEU A 76 5.13 -9.65 12.32
C LEU A 76 4.43 -9.94 10.99
N PRO A 77 4.83 -10.98 10.23
CA PRO A 77 4.29 -11.22 8.89
C PRO A 77 2.77 -11.45 8.84
N ASP A 78 2.21 -12.05 9.89
CA ASP A 78 0.77 -12.37 9.99
C ASP A 78 -0.04 -11.26 10.67
N GLU A 79 0.58 -10.12 10.97
CA GLU A 79 -0.12 -8.99 11.56
C GLU A 79 -0.88 -8.18 10.51
N THR A 80 -2.16 -7.90 10.77
CA THR A 80 -2.97 -7.10 9.85
C THR A 80 -2.53 -5.63 9.86
N ALA A 81 -2.67 -4.94 8.73
CA ALA A 81 -2.36 -3.51 8.62
C ALA A 81 -3.06 -2.66 9.69
N LEU A 82 -4.34 -2.92 9.97
CA LEU A 82 -5.08 -2.22 11.02
C LEU A 82 -4.48 -2.45 12.42
N THR A 83 -4.06 -3.69 12.72
CA THR A 83 -3.46 -4.02 14.02
C THR A 83 -2.12 -3.29 14.18
N TRP A 84 -1.30 -3.30 13.13
CA TRP A 84 -0.02 -2.59 13.12
C TRP A 84 -0.20 -1.08 13.35
N VAL A 85 -1.13 -0.45 12.61
CA VAL A 85 -1.41 0.99 12.75
C VAL A 85 -1.97 1.32 14.13
N ALA A 86 -2.85 0.48 14.69
CA ALA A 86 -3.39 0.68 16.02
C ALA A 86 -2.31 0.59 17.11
N LYS A 87 -1.39 -0.39 17.01
CA LYS A 87 -0.24 -0.49 17.92
C LYS A 87 0.63 0.76 17.85
N ARG A 88 0.95 1.23 16.63
CA ARG A 88 1.70 2.47 16.43
C ARG A 88 1.02 3.68 17.05
N ALA A 89 -0.29 3.84 16.88
CA ALA A 89 -1.04 4.95 17.47
C ALA A 89 -1.04 4.94 19.02
N HIS A 90 -0.70 3.80 19.63
CA HIS A 90 -0.56 3.62 21.08
C HIS A 90 0.89 3.45 21.54
N ALA A 91 1.86 3.58 20.62
CA ALA A 91 3.27 3.52 20.93
C ALA A 91 3.68 4.77 21.74
N GLY A 92 4.63 4.60 22.65
CA GLY A 92 5.21 5.71 23.42
C GLY A 92 6.35 6.39 22.66
N GLU A 93 6.79 7.54 23.17
CA GLU A 93 7.85 8.37 22.54
C GLU A 93 9.16 7.61 22.26
N ASP A 94 9.51 6.62 23.09
CA ASP A 94 10.71 5.78 22.90
C ASP A 94 10.60 4.80 21.73
N GLU A 95 9.40 4.30 21.40
CA GLU A 95 9.18 3.46 20.22
C GLU A 95 9.16 4.27 18.94
N ASP A 96 8.58 5.46 18.96
CA ASP A 96 8.60 6.41 17.84
C ASP A 96 10.03 6.84 17.48
N ALA A 97 10.90 7.00 18.48
CA ALA A 97 12.32 7.32 18.27
C ALA A 97 13.09 6.18 17.57
N ARG A 98 12.75 4.90 17.82
CA ARG A 98 13.31 3.75 17.09
C ARG A 98 12.87 3.73 15.62
N ASP A 99 11.76 4.40 15.32
CA ASP A 99 11.12 4.40 14.02
C ASP A 99 11.31 5.69 13.22
N ALA A 100 12.32 6.49 13.56
CA ALA A 100 12.65 7.76 12.90
C ALA A 100 12.93 7.65 11.39
N ARG A 101 13.08 6.43 10.86
CA ARG A 101 13.29 6.16 9.44
C ARG A 101 12.00 5.84 8.69
N LEU A 102 10.87 5.68 9.39
CA LEU A 102 9.61 5.42 8.74
C LEU A 102 9.14 6.66 7.98
N LEU A 103 8.83 6.46 6.71
CA LEU A 103 8.24 7.45 5.83
C LEU A 103 6.73 7.20 5.78
N GLU A 104 5.96 8.26 5.96
CA GLU A 104 4.50 8.20 5.89
C GLU A 104 3.99 9.12 4.79
N CYS A 105 3.07 8.63 3.96
CA CYS A 105 2.37 9.48 3.00
C CYS A 105 0.91 9.06 2.86
N THR A 106 0.10 9.91 2.27
CA THR A 106 -1.28 9.61 1.91
C THR A 106 -1.47 9.94 0.45
N ILE A 107 -1.84 8.94 -0.33
CA ILE A 107 -2.13 9.05 -1.76
C ILE A 107 -3.63 9.32 -1.90
N ARG A 108 -3.98 10.39 -2.63
CA ARG A 108 -5.35 10.80 -2.97
C ARG A 108 -5.66 10.54 -4.44
N PRO A 109 -6.94 10.72 -4.87
CA PRO A 109 -7.31 10.48 -6.24
C PRO A 109 -6.47 11.30 -7.23
N GLY A 110 -5.87 10.64 -8.21
CA GLY A 110 -4.97 11.23 -9.20
C GLY A 110 -3.53 11.47 -8.73
N GLU A 111 -3.19 11.09 -7.51
CA GLU A 111 -1.80 11.04 -7.05
C GLU A 111 -1.22 9.64 -7.29
N VAL A 112 0.07 9.62 -7.67
CA VAL A 112 0.82 8.38 -7.94
C VAL A 112 2.02 8.34 -7.01
N ARG A 113 2.26 7.18 -6.40
CA ARG A 113 3.46 6.93 -5.61
C ARG A 113 4.28 5.83 -6.25
N ASP A 114 5.49 6.17 -6.65
CA ASP A 114 6.55 5.22 -6.98
C ASP A 114 7.26 4.78 -5.69
N ALA A 115 7.45 3.48 -5.51
CA ALA A 115 8.05 2.90 -4.32
C ALA A 115 8.84 1.62 -4.62
N ASP A 116 10.14 1.68 -4.35
CA ASP A 116 11.05 0.55 -4.14
C ASP A 116 11.36 0.48 -2.63
N ALA A 117 10.51 -0.18 -1.84
CA ALA A 117 10.64 -0.10 -0.38
C ALA A 117 10.15 -1.37 0.35
N CYS A 118 10.25 -1.36 1.68
CA CYS A 118 9.52 -2.28 2.54
C CYS A 118 8.40 -1.51 3.23
N GLY A 119 7.17 -2.01 3.27
CA GLY A 119 6.05 -1.18 3.74
C GLY A 119 4.71 -1.88 3.88
N LEU A 120 3.72 -1.09 4.26
CA LEU A 120 2.30 -1.44 4.21
C LEU A 120 1.45 -0.25 3.77
N TRP A 121 0.20 -0.52 3.42
CA TRP A 121 -0.82 0.51 3.23
C TRP A 121 -2.16 0.14 3.85
N ILE A 122 -2.95 1.16 4.18
CA ILE A 122 -4.31 1.07 4.70
C ILE A 122 -5.23 2.11 4.01
N ASP A 123 -6.47 1.72 3.73
CA ASP A 123 -7.54 2.52 3.09
C ASP A 123 -8.32 3.41 4.07
#